data_AF-A0A839RSU1-F1
#
_entry.id   AF-A0A839RSU1-F1
#
_cell.length_a   1.000
_cell.length_b   1.000
_cell.length_c   1.000
_cell.angle_alpha   90.00
_cell.angle_beta   90.00
_cell.angle_gamma   90.00
#
_symmetry.space_group_name_H-M   'P 1'
#
loop_
_entity.id
_entity.type
_entity.pdbx_description
1 polymer ?
#
loop_
_entity_poly.entity_id
_entity_poly.type
_entity_poly.pdbx_seq_one_letter_code
_entity_poly.pdbx_strand_id
1 'polypeptide(L)' 'MATPTRELIELRLPGVSLAAFVSQRRRAGVGWRLLADEVTELTGVTVSFATLRRWFPDAPKRKPLRPTPHRFIPKQDIPA' A
#
# COMPACT_ATOMS: atom_id res chain seq x y z
N MET A 1 -9.07 -6.46 17.44
CA MET A 1 -10.52 -6.75 17.38
C MET A 1 -10.93 -6.96 15.94
N ALA A 2 -11.56 -8.09 15.63
CA ALA A 2 -12.22 -8.31 14.35
C ALA A 2 -13.46 -7.42 14.29
N THR A 3 -13.58 -6.62 13.23
CA THR A 3 -14.76 -5.80 12.98
C THR A 3 -15.60 -6.49 11.90
N PRO A 4 -16.93 -6.36 11.90
CA PRO A 4 -17.78 -6.99 10.89
C PRO A 4 -17.39 -6.59 9.45
N THR A 5 -16.90 -5.35 9.27
CA THR A 5 -16.33 -4.89 7.99
C THR A 5 -15.11 -5.69 7.55
N ARG A 6 -14.27 -6.13 8.50
CA ARG A 6 -13.07 -6.91 8.20
C ARG A 6 -13.43 -8.32 7.74
N GLU A 7 -14.41 -8.95 8.38
CA GLU A 7 -14.91 -10.27 7.99
C GLU A 7 -15.53 -10.24 6.59
N LEU A 8 -16.32 -9.20 6.29
CA LEU A 8 -16.87 -8.99 4.94
C LEU A 8 -15.77 -8.85 3.88
N ILE A 9 -14.71 -8.12 4.18
CA ILE A 9 -13.55 -7.98 3.29
C ILE A 9 -12.85 -9.33 3.11
N GLU A 10 -12.64 -10.09 4.18
CA GLU A 10 -12.01 -11.42 4.12
C GLU A 10 -12.84 -12.42 3.31
N LEU A 11 -14.18 -12.37 3.40
CA LEU A 11 -15.07 -13.22 2.60
C LEU A 11 -15.06 -12.87 1.10
N ARG A 12 -14.83 -11.60 0.76
CA ARG A 12 -14.82 -11.13 -0.64
C ARG A 12 -13.44 -11.17 -1.29
N LEU A 13 -12.37 -11.31 -0.51
CA LEU A 13 -11.03 -11.46 -1.05
C LEU A 13 -10.87 -12.87 -1.66
N PRO A 14 -10.42 -12.97 -2.92
CA PRO A 14 -10.31 -14.25 -3.60
C PRO A 14 -9.13 -15.06 -3.07
N GLY A 15 -9.41 -16.01 -2.16
CA GLY A 15 -8.47 -17.06 -1.76
C GLY A 15 -7.26 -16.61 -0.93
N VAL A 16 -7.23 -15.35 -0.47
CA VAL A 16 -6.13 -14.81 0.34
C VAL A 16 -6.70 -14.05 1.53
N SER A 17 -6.15 -14.26 2.73
CA SER A 17 -6.56 -13.48 3.89
C SER A 17 -6.15 -12.01 3.75
N LEU A 18 -6.95 -11.10 4.32
CA LEU A 18 -6.65 -9.68 4.33
C LEU A 18 -5.25 -9.40 4.93
N ALA A 19 -4.86 -10.16 5.95
CA ALA A 19 -3.54 -10.06 6.55
C ALA A 19 -2.41 -10.41 5.58
N ALA A 20 -2.55 -11.53 4.84
CA ALA A 20 -1.56 -11.95 3.85
C ALA A 20 -1.45 -10.93 2.70
N PHE A 21 -2.60 -10.47 2.19
CA PHE A 21 -2.68 -9.44 1.16
C PHE A 21 -1.96 -8.15 1.57
N VAL A 22 -2.28 -7.62 2.77
CA VAL A 22 -1.62 -6.43 3.31
C VAL A 22 -0.12 -6.67 3.47
N SER A 23 0.31 -7.82 4.01
CA SER A 23 1.72 -8.11 4.21
C SER A 23 2.51 -8.12 2.89
N GLN A 24 1.95 -8.70 1.83
CA GLN A 24 2.57 -8.83 0.52
C GLN A 24 2.74 -7.45 -0.13
N ARG A 25 1.67 -6.64 -0.17
CA ARG A 25 1.69 -5.28 -0.73
C ARG A 25 2.62 -4.36 0.05
N ARG A 26 2.63 -4.47 1.37
CA ARG A 26 3.54 -3.69 2.24
C ARG A 26 5.00 -4.04 1.99
N ARG A 27 5.33 -5.32 1.80
CA ARG A 27 6.68 -5.76 1.40
C ARG A 27 7.09 -5.25 0.02
N ALA A 28 6.14 -5.15 -0.91
CA ALA A 28 6.34 -4.53 -2.22
C ALA A 28 6.52 -3.00 -2.15
N GLY A 29 6.38 -2.39 -0.97
CA GLY A 29 6.55 -0.95 -0.77
C GLY A 29 5.30 -0.12 -1.08
N VAL A 30 4.13 -0.76 -1.13
CA VAL A 30 2.85 -0.07 -1.36
C VAL A 30 2.44 0.75 -0.13
N GLY A 31 1.97 1.97 -0.38
CA GLY A 31 1.45 2.87 0.65
C GLY A 31 0.07 2.45 1.14
N TRP A 32 -0.31 2.86 2.35
CA TRP A 32 -1.61 2.52 2.94
C TRP A 32 -2.82 3.05 2.15
N ARG A 33 -2.68 4.20 1.48
CA ARG A 33 -3.75 4.77 0.64
C ARG A 33 -4.07 3.87 -0.55
N LEU A 34 -3.05 3.56 -1.35
CA LEU A 34 -3.18 2.67 -2.50
C LEU A 34 -3.69 1.27 -2.09
N LEU A 35 -3.25 0.77 -0.94
CA LEU A 35 -3.77 -0.48 -0.38
C LEU A 35 -5.28 -0.43 -0.08
N ALA A 36 -5.77 0.70 0.43
CA ALA A 36 -7.20 0.89 0.73
C ALA A 36 -8.04 0.96 -0.55
N ASP A 37 -7.51 1.63 -1.57
CA ASP A 37 -8.14 1.71 -2.89
C ASP A 37 -8.23 0.31 -3.51
N GLU A 38 -7.12 -0.45 -3.52
CA GLU A 38 -7.10 -1.84 -4.02
C GLU A 38 -8.06 -2.77 -3.26
N VAL A 39 -8.14 -2.65 -1.93
CA VAL A 39 -9.13 -3.44 -1.15
C VAL A 39 -10.55 -3.06 -1.56
N THR A 40 -10.81 -1.79 -1.78
CA THR A 40 -12.13 -1.30 -2.21
C THR A 40 -12.46 -1.79 -3.61
N GLU A 41 -11.50 -1.77 -4.54
CA GLU A 41 -11.67 -2.29 -5.90
C GLU A 41 -11.93 -3.80 -5.92
N LEU A 42 -11.19 -4.58 -5.13
CA LEU A 42 -11.30 -6.04 -5.09
C LEU A 42 -12.56 -6.53 -4.37
N THR A 43 -12.99 -5.84 -3.32
CA THR A 43 -14.08 -6.31 -2.45
C THR A 43 -15.37 -5.51 -2.59
N GLY A 44 -15.33 -4.33 -3.21
CA GLY A 44 -16.43 -3.36 -3.23
C GLY A 44 -16.74 -2.76 -1.87
N VAL A 45 -15.95 -3.05 -0.82
CA VAL A 45 -16.13 -2.51 0.53
C VAL A 45 -15.16 -1.37 0.74
N THR A 46 -15.70 -0.15 0.85
CA THR A 46 -14.89 1.03 1.12
C THR A 46 -14.26 0.96 2.51
N VAL A 47 -12.93 1.09 2.58
CA VAL A 47 -12.21 1.12 3.85
C VAL A 47 -11.22 2.28 3.86
N SER A 48 -11.08 2.97 4.98
CA SER A 48 -10.09 4.05 5.08
C SER A 48 -8.69 3.49 5.29
N PHE A 49 -7.67 4.18 4.75
CA PHE A 49 -6.27 3.82 4.99
C PHE A 49 -5.89 3.85 6.48
N ALA A 50 -6.53 4.73 7.27
CA ALA A 50 -6.32 4.83 8.71
C ALA A 50 -6.88 3.60 9.43
N THR A 51 -8.04 3.11 8.99
CA THR A 51 -8.64 1.87 9.49
C THR A 51 -7.74 0.67 9.21
N LEU A 52 -7.24 0.52 7.97
CA LEU A 52 -6.30 -0.55 7.62
C LEU A 52 -5.01 -0.47 8.46
N ARG A 53 -4.44 0.72 8.62
CA ARG A 53 -3.24 0.91 9.46
C ARG A 53 -3.50 0.54 10.93
N ARG A 54 -4.71 0.80 11.45
CA ARG A 54 -5.10 0.44 12.82
C ARG A 54 -5.31 -1.06 13.00
N TRP A 55 -5.84 -1.76 11.99
CA TRP A 55 -6.02 -3.22 12.04
C TRP A 55 -4.70 -3.99 11.94
N PHE A 56 -3.69 -3.42 11.30
CA PHE A 56 -2.39 -4.06 11.07
C PHE A 56 -1.24 -3.21 11.62
N PRO A 57 -1.11 -3.08 12.96
CA PRO A 57 -0.03 -2.31 13.58
C PRO A 57 1.36 -2.89 13.28
N ASP A 58 1.46 -4.22 13.19
CA ASP A 58 2.70 -4.96 12.92
C ASP A 58 3.01 -5.15 11.43
N ALA A 59 2.29 -4.45 10.55
CA ALA A 59 2.53 -4.56 9.12
C ALA A 59 3.96 -4.10 8.75
N PRO A 60 4.62 -4.78 7.79
CA PRO A 60 5.98 -4.44 7.42
C PRO A 60 6.09 -2.97 7.03
N LYS A 61 7.16 -2.32 7.50
CA LYS A 61 7.45 -0.93 7.15
C LYS A 61 7.73 -0.86 5.65
N ARG A 62 7.21 0.19 5.02
CA ARG A 62 7.51 0.48 3.61
C ARG A 62 9.03 0.58 3.49
N LYS A 63 9.62 -0.17 2.56
CA LYS A 63 11.04 0.00 2.25
C LYS A 63 11.22 1.45 1.78
N PRO A 64 12.07 2.27 2.44
CA PRO A 64 12.31 3.61 1.94
C PRO A 64 12.85 3.48 0.52
N LEU A 65 12.21 4.17 -0.43
CA LEU A 65 12.80 4.37 -1.74
C LEU A 65 14.11 5.10 -1.46
N ARG A 66 15.25 4.44 -1.71
CA ARG A 66 16.53 5.16 -1.71
C ARG A 66 16.35 6.27 -2.74
N PRO A 67 16.51 7.56 -2.39
CA PRO A 67 16.51 8.60 -3.40
C PRO A 67 17.62 8.23 -4.37
N THR A 68 17.26 7.99 -5.63
CA THR A 68 18.25 7.90 -6.70
C THR A 68 19.04 9.19 -6.61
N PRO A 69 20.38 9.16 -6.48
CA PRO A 69 21.14 10.40 -6.45
C PRO A 69 20.81 11.14 -7.74
N HIS A 70 20.15 12.30 -7.59
CA HIS A 70 19.88 13.18 -8.71
C HIS A 70 21.25 13.60 -9.25
N ARG A 71 21.69 12.96 -10.34
CA ARG A 71 22.92 13.36 -11.03
C ARG A 71 22.63 14.73 -11.62
N PHE A 72 23.23 15.76 -11.06
CA PHE A 72 23.19 17.11 -11.61
C PHE A 72 23.73 17.04 -13.04
N ILE A 73 22.90 17.34 -14.03
CA ILE A 73 23.31 17.47 -15.43
C ILE A 73 23.54 18.97 -15.65
N PRO A 74 24.79 19.45 -15.70
CA PRO A 74 25.07 20.83 -16.05
C PRO A 74 24.58 21.07 -17.49
N LYS A 75 23.85 22.17 -17.70
CA LYS A 75 23.43 22.66 -19.01
C LYS A 75 24.72 22.90 -19.82
N GLN A 76 24.92 22.15 -20.91
CA GLN A 76 26.00 22.45 -21.85
C GLN A 76 25.66 23.76 -22.57
N ASP A 77 26.58 24.73 -22.51
CA ASP A 77 26.54 25.93 -23.33
C ASP A 77 26.60 25.52 -24.81
N ILE A 78 25.52 25.82 -25.54
CA ILE A 78 25.45 25.64 -26.99
C ILE A 78 26.08 26.90 -27.61
N PRO A 79 27.20 26.81 -28.34
CA PRO A 79 27.76 27.97 -29.02
C PRO A 79 26.82 28.42 -30.16
N ALA A 80 26.69 29.75 -30.29
CA ALA A 80 25.84 30.46 -31.24
C ALA A 80 26.27 30.29 -32.70
#